data_AF-A0AAE0P3T4-F1
#
_entry.id   AF-A0AAE0P3T4-F1
#
_cell.length_a   1.000
_cell.length_b   1.000
_cell.length_c   1.000
_cell.angle_alpha   90.00
_cell.angle_beta   90.00
_cell.angle_gamma   90.00
#
_symmetry.space_group_name_H-M   'P 1'
#
loop_
_entity.id
_entity.type
_entity.pdbx_description
1 polymer ?
#
loop_
_entity_poly.entity_id
_entity_poly.type
_entity_poly.pdbx_seq_one_letter_code
_entity_poly.pdbx_strand_id
1 'polypeptide(L)'
;MANKSQVDDPFSKEVLRFRAETPPGDKSYMTYWFDDGTKYGSAVVSSTFPIDGDDICPLDCCLEHPGLIEDDSEDVKELVTKLPLVRVDPAKHFAKKGKFRSEIENLIKCQGGSVPGHPLSPNIIQLLGRSADGELVFEKLSSSARTLGRFHSLAVYRSRILQLIDALDR
;
A
#
# COMPACT_ATOMS: atom_id res chain seq x y z
N MET A 1 -21.11 16.94 -48.42
CA MET A 1 -20.88 15.73 -47.61
C MET A 1 -19.51 15.89 -46.97
N ALA A 2 -19.45 16.34 -45.72
CA ALA A 2 -18.20 16.58 -45.01
C ALA A 2 -17.80 15.29 -44.27
N ASN A 3 -16.61 14.78 -44.59
CA ASN A 3 -16.00 13.63 -43.93
C ASN A 3 -15.65 14.01 -42.49
N LYS A 4 -16.15 13.26 -41.51
CA LYS A 4 -15.75 13.39 -40.11
C LYS A 4 -14.29 13.00 -39.98
N SER A 5 -13.47 13.94 -39.51
CA SER A 5 -12.11 13.70 -39.02
C SER A 5 -12.19 12.77 -37.81
N GLN A 6 -11.68 11.55 -38.00
CA GLN A 6 -11.41 10.61 -36.92
C GLN A 6 -10.28 11.21 -36.08
N VAL A 7 -10.59 11.54 -34.82
CA VAL A 7 -9.60 11.97 -33.84
C VAL A 7 -8.92 10.70 -33.35
N ASP A 8 -7.64 10.53 -33.67
CA ASP A 8 -6.83 9.44 -33.15
C ASP A 8 -6.75 9.56 -31.63
N ASP A 9 -7.37 8.62 -30.93
CA ASP A 9 -7.31 8.50 -29.49
C ASP A 9 -5.89 8.04 -29.08
N PRO A 10 -5.10 8.88 -28.37
CA PRO A 10 -3.73 8.58 -28.01
C PRO A 10 -3.60 7.41 -27.01
N PHE A 11 -4.72 6.93 -26.43
CA PHE A 11 -4.75 5.79 -25.51
C PHE A 11 -5.04 4.45 -26.19
N SER A 12 -5.24 4.44 -27.51
CA SER A 12 -5.48 3.20 -28.27
C SER A 12 -4.24 2.32 -28.46
N LYS A 13 -3.06 2.77 -28.00
CA LYS A 13 -1.78 2.12 -28.24
C LYS A 13 -1.29 1.38 -27.00
N GLU A 14 -1.06 0.08 -27.14
CA GLU A 14 -0.50 -0.75 -26.07
C GLU A 14 0.95 -0.32 -25.75
N VAL A 15 1.25 -0.21 -24.45
CA VAL A 15 2.61 0.13 -23.97
C VAL A 15 3.38 -1.16 -23.78
N LEU A 16 4.43 -1.37 -24.59
CA LEU A 16 5.11 -2.66 -24.67
C LEU A 16 6.34 -2.77 -23.75
N ARG A 17 6.91 -1.65 -23.27
CA ARG A 17 8.15 -1.67 -22.48
C ARG A 17 8.32 -0.52 -21.50
N PHE A 18 8.58 -0.85 -20.24
CA PHE A 18 8.93 0.10 -19.18
C PHE A 18 10.41 -0.03 -18.80
N ARG A 19 11.10 1.11 -18.69
CA ARG A 19 12.44 1.18 -18.10
C ARG A 19 12.47 2.24 -17.00
N ALA A 20 12.72 1.78 -15.78
CA ALA A 20 13.01 2.65 -14.64
C ALA A 20 14.52 2.75 -14.48
N GLU A 21 15.03 3.96 -14.34
CA GLU A 21 16.44 4.20 -14.08
C GLU A 21 16.54 5.11 -12.85
N THR A 22 17.44 4.73 -11.94
CA THR A 22 17.68 5.41 -10.66
C THR A 22 19.13 5.90 -10.63
N PRO A 23 19.41 7.13 -11.13
CA PRO A 23 20.72 7.74 -11.00
C PRO A 23 20.98 8.14 -9.53
N PRO A 24 22.23 8.48 -9.15
CA PRO A 24 22.54 8.96 -7.81
C PRO A 24 21.88 10.33 -7.56
N GLY A 25 20.74 10.32 -6.85
CA GLY A 25 19.91 11.49 -6.52
C GLY A 25 18.44 11.10 -6.44
N ASP A 26 17.65 11.75 -5.58
CA ASP A 26 16.28 11.38 -5.17
C ASP A 26 15.20 11.41 -6.27
N LYS A 27 15.60 11.41 -7.55
CA LYS A 27 14.68 11.50 -8.69
C LYS A 27 14.75 10.21 -9.50
N SER A 28 13.78 9.34 -9.30
CA SER A 28 13.54 8.20 -10.18
C SER A 28 12.83 8.69 -11.44
N TYR A 29 13.28 8.27 -12.63
CA TYR A 29 12.54 8.53 -13.86
C TYR A 29 12.01 7.24 -14.48
N MET A 30 10.83 7.35 -15.07
CA MET A 30 10.19 6.29 -15.84
C MET A 30 10.07 6.74 -17.29
N THR A 31 10.52 5.90 -18.22
CA THR A 31 10.39 6.11 -19.66
C THR A 31 9.65 4.94 -20.27
N TYR A 32 8.65 5.23 -21.10
CA TYR A 32 7.87 4.23 -21.84
C TYR A 32 7.95 4.47 -23.35
N TRP A 33 7.71 3.38 -24.09
CA TRP A 33 7.85 3.27 -25.54
C TRP A 33 6.63 2.57 -26.14
N PHE A 34 6.20 3.03 -27.31
CA PHE A 34 5.17 2.39 -28.13
C PHE A 34 5.78 1.46 -29.19
N ASP A 35 4.93 0.63 -29.80
CA ASP A 35 5.31 -0.36 -30.83
C ASP A 35 5.96 0.24 -32.07
N ASP A 36 5.64 1.49 -32.37
CA ASP A 36 6.23 2.26 -33.47
C ASP A 36 7.62 2.85 -33.12
N GLY A 37 8.13 2.59 -31.92
CA GLY A 37 9.41 3.10 -31.44
C GLY A 37 9.38 4.56 -30.96
N THR A 38 8.19 5.17 -30.89
CA THR A 38 8.05 6.56 -30.42
C THR A 38 8.25 6.64 -28.91
N LYS A 39 9.16 7.51 -28.47
CA LYS A 39 9.41 7.83 -27.06
C LYS A 39 8.45 8.94 -26.63
N TYR A 40 7.58 8.66 -25.66
CA TYR A 40 6.67 9.66 -25.09
C TYR A 40 7.13 10.05 -23.69
N GLY A 41 8.19 10.88 -23.63
CA GLY A 41 8.62 11.56 -22.42
C GLY A 41 9.35 10.73 -21.34
N SER A 42 9.98 11.44 -20.43
CA SER A 42 10.54 10.91 -19.17
C SER A 42 9.73 11.50 -18.02
N ALA A 43 9.01 10.68 -17.27
CA ALA A 43 8.28 11.12 -16.09
C ALA A 43 9.20 11.02 -14.87
N VAL A 44 9.38 12.12 -14.14
CA VAL A 44 10.01 12.09 -12.80
C VAL A 44 8.97 11.53 -11.84
N VAL A 45 9.24 10.38 -11.23
CA VAL A 45 8.40 9.80 -10.18
C VAL A 45 8.67 10.58 -8.90
N SER A 46 8.08 11.76 -8.80
CA SER A 46 7.97 12.56 -7.59
C SER A 46 6.62 13.26 -7.59
N SER A 47 5.55 12.53 -7.21
CA SER A 47 4.27 13.09 -6.76
C SER A 47 3.63 14.22 -7.61
N THR A 48 3.74 14.23 -8.93
CA THR A 48 3.41 15.41 -9.78
C THR A 48 2.31 15.20 -10.83
N PHE A 49 1.35 14.30 -10.59
CA PHE A 49 0.17 14.19 -11.46
C PHE A 49 -1.11 13.98 -10.64
N PRO A 50 -2.14 14.84 -10.76
CA PRO A 50 -3.51 14.45 -10.42
C PRO A 50 -3.95 13.38 -11.41
N ILE A 51 -4.54 12.33 -10.85
CA ILE A 51 -5.20 11.27 -11.60
C ILE A 51 -6.69 11.49 -11.39
N ASP A 52 -7.40 11.86 -12.45
CA ASP A 52 -8.87 11.94 -12.45
C ASP A 52 -9.42 10.81 -13.34
N GLY A 53 -9.89 9.74 -12.70
CA GLY A 53 -10.23 8.51 -13.42
C GLY A 53 -9.04 7.95 -14.19
N ASP A 54 -9.15 7.94 -15.52
CA ASP A 54 -8.12 7.46 -16.45
C ASP A 54 -7.22 8.59 -16.99
N ASP A 55 -7.51 9.84 -16.66
CA ASP A 55 -6.78 11.01 -17.15
C ASP A 55 -5.62 11.38 -16.23
N ILE A 56 -4.41 11.41 -16.82
CA ILE A 56 -3.17 11.83 -16.14
C ILE A 56 -2.78 13.20 -16.68
N CYS A 57 -3.05 14.25 -15.91
CA CYS A 57 -2.76 15.63 -16.29
C CYS A 57 -1.44 16.12 -15.67
N PRO A 58 -0.55 16.78 -16.42
CA PRO A 58 0.62 17.45 -15.86
C PRO A 58 0.18 18.51 -14.83
N LEU A 59 0.82 18.54 -13.66
CA LEU A 59 0.66 19.64 -12.71
C LEU A 59 1.38 20.90 -13.20
N ASP A 60 0.64 21.99 -13.36
CA ASP A 60 1.19 23.29 -13.73
C ASP A 60 2.12 23.88 -12.65
N CYS A 61 1.99 23.42 -11.40
CA CYS A 61 2.83 23.81 -10.27
C CYS A 61 2.91 22.70 -9.21
N CYS A 62 3.94 22.74 -8.36
CA CYS A 62 4.03 21.83 -7.23
C CYS A 62 2.87 22.11 -6.25
N LEU A 63 2.14 21.07 -5.85
CA LEU A 63 1.13 21.20 -4.79
C LEU A 63 1.83 21.65 -3.51
N GLU A 64 1.25 22.65 -2.84
CA GLU A 64 1.74 23.05 -1.52
C GLU A 64 1.65 21.86 -0.57
N HIS A 65 2.67 21.70 0.27
CA HIS A 65 2.64 20.67 1.28
C HIS A 65 1.44 20.95 2.19
N PRO A 66 0.57 19.94 2.47
CA PRO A 66 -0.48 20.12 3.45
C PRO A 66 0.13 20.67 4.74
N GLY A 67 -0.54 21.62 5.37
CA GLY A 67 -0.12 22.15 6.68
C GLY A 67 0.01 21.02 7.70
N LEU A 68 0.68 21.31 8.82
CA LEU A 68 0.78 20.35 9.93
C LEU A 68 -0.64 19.89 10.33
N ILE A 69 -0.93 18.62 10.09
CA ILE A 69 -2.19 17.98 10.48
C ILE A 69 -2.10 17.78 12.00
N GLU A 70 -3.10 18.27 12.74
CA GLU A 70 -3.19 18.06 14.18
C GLU A 70 -3.30 16.56 14.50
N ASP A 71 -2.69 16.14 15.61
CA ASP A 71 -2.78 14.75 16.05
C ASP A 71 -4.19 14.43 16.56
N ASP A 72 -4.96 13.71 15.75
CA ASP A 72 -6.31 13.22 16.03
C ASP A 72 -6.33 11.87 16.78
N SER A 73 -5.23 11.52 17.47
CA SER A 73 -5.17 10.31 18.29
C SER A 73 -6.20 10.30 19.43
N GLU A 74 -6.92 9.19 19.58
CA GLU A 74 -7.88 8.96 20.67
C GLU A 74 -7.20 8.39 21.93
N ASP A 75 -7.84 8.54 23.10
CA ASP A 75 -7.43 7.79 24.30
C ASP A 75 -7.87 6.32 24.21
N VAL A 76 -6.88 5.49 23.92
CA VAL A 76 -7.03 4.03 23.81
C VAL A 76 -6.51 3.28 25.02
N LYS A 77 -6.04 3.96 26.07
CA LYS A 77 -5.29 3.34 27.18
C LYS A 77 -6.07 2.21 27.85
N GLU A 78 -7.36 2.42 28.12
CA GLU A 78 -8.21 1.41 28.75
C GLU A 78 -8.31 0.12 27.92
N LEU A 79 -8.50 0.25 26.60
CA LEU A 79 -8.58 -0.89 25.68
C LEU A 79 -7.24 -1.62 25.61
N VAL A 80 -6.15 -0.87 25.43
CA VAL A 80 -4.80 -1.45 25.36
C VAL A 80 -4.48 -2.21 26.64
N THR A 81 -4.82 -1.68 27.82
CA THR A 81 -4.50 -2.32 29.11
C THR A 81 -5.12 -3.71 29.26
N LYS A 82 -6.23 -3.99 28.55
CA LYS A 82 -6.90 -5.31 28.52
C LYS A 82 -6.16 -6.34 27.66
N LEU A 83 -5.24 -5.91 26.80
CA LEU A 83 -4.45 -6.81 25.94
C LEU A 83 -3.38 -7.55 26.76
N PRO A 84 -3.05 -8.80 26.36
CA PRO A 84 -1.99 -9.56 27.00
C PRO A 84 -0.65 -8.84 26.85
N LEU A 85 0.17 -8.87 27.90
CA LEU A 85 1.51 -8.29 27.88
C LEU A 85 2.46 -9.20 27.09
N VAL A 86 3.10 -8.66 26.07
CA VAL A 86 4.04 -9.36 25.19
C VAL A 86 5.44 -8.81 25.41
N ARG A 87 6.41 -9.71 25.58
CA ARG A 87 7.83 -9.36 25.54
C ARG A 87 8.23 -9.07 24.10
N VAL A 88 8.49 -7.80 23.79
CA VAL A 88 8.86 -7.37 22.44
C VAL A 88 10.26 -7.89 22.09
N ASP A 89 10.37 -8.55 20.94
CA ASP A 89 11.62 -9.00 20.33
C ASP A 89 11.76 -8.21 19.03
N PRO A 90 12.68 -7.24 18.92
CA PRO A 90 12.80 -6.40 17.73
C PRO A 90 13.07 -7.16 16.43
N ALA A 91 13.55 -8.41 16.50
CA ALA A 91 13.76 -9.25 15.33
C ALA A 91 12.46 -9.90 14.82
N LYS A 92 11.49 -10.15 15.71
CA LYS A 92 10.24 -10.88 15.41
C LYS A 92 9.00 -10.04 15.50
N HIS A 93 9.06 -8.93 16.21
CA HIS A 93 7.90 -8.10 16.53
C HIS A 93 8.03 -6.70 15.94
N PHE A 94 6.88 -6.15 15.60
CA PHE A 94 6.68 -4.76 15.26
C PHE A 94 5.75 -4.13 16.29
N ALA A 95 6.18 -3.03 16.91
CA ALA A 95 5.39 -2.29 17.88
C ALA A 95 4.89 -0.99 17.23
N LYS A 96 3.62 -0.65 17.49
CA LYS A 96 2.97 0.55 16.96
C LYS A 96 2.09 1.17 18.04
N LYS A 97 2.12 2.50 18.17
CA LYS A 97 1.15 3.24 18.98
C LYS A 97 -0.26 3.06 18.41
N GLY A 98 -1.19 2.62 19.26
CA GLY A 98 -2.61 2.59 18.90
C GLY A 98 -3.15 4.01 18.76
N LYS A 99 -3.81 4.32 17.66
CA LYS A 99 -4.32 5.67 17.36
C LYS A 99 -5.82 5.80 17.58
N PHE A 100 -6.59 4.82 17.13
CA PHE A 100 -8.04 4.83 17.18
C PHE A 100 -8.58 3.61 17.92
N ARG A 101 -9.64 3.79 18.71
CA ARG A 101 -10.30 2.69 19.42
C ARG A 101 -10.88 1.67 18.44
N SER A 102 -11.48 2.15 17.35
CA SER A 102 -12.07 1.32 16.30
C SER A 102 -11.05 0.40 15.62
N GLU A 103 -9.82 0.88 15.41
CA GLU A 103 -8.71 0.07 14.89
C GLU A 103 -8.45 -1.12 15.83
N ILE A 104 -8.31 -0.86 17.13
CA ILE A 104 -8.00 -1.89 18.13
C ILE A 104 -9.15 -2.90 18.25
N GLU A 105 -10.39 -2.43 18.29
CA GLU A 105 -11.57 -3.30 18.33
C GLU A 105 -11.67 -4.19 17.09
N ASN A 106 -11.40 -3.65 15.90
CA ASN A 106 -11.39 -4.42 14.67
C ASN A 106 -10.27 -5.46 14.66
N LEU A 107 -9.07 -5.10 15.11
CA LEU A 107 -7.96 -6.04 15.26
C LEU A 107 -8.31 -7.19 16.22
N ILE A 108 -8.95 -6.90 17.35
CA ILE A 108 -9.41 -7.92 18.30
C ILE A 108 -10.48 -8.82 17.67
N LYS A 109 -11.45 -8.26 16.93
CA LYS A 109 -12.46 -9.06 16.21
C LYS A 109 -11.81 -10.02 15.20
N CYS A 110 -10.73 -9.58 14.54
CA CYS A 110 -9.99 -10.39 13.58
C CYS A 110 -9.10 -11.49 14.20
N GLN A 111 -8.91 -11.51 15.52
CA GLN A 111 -8.06 -12.50 16.22
C GLN A 111 -8.75 -13.86 16.46
N GLY A 112 -10.06 -13.98 16.29
CA GLY A 112 -10.84 -15.09 16.87
C GLY A 112 -11.18 -16.25 15.93
N GLY A 113 -10.39 -17.31 15.87
CA GLY A 113 -10.87 -18.61 15.38
C GLY A 113 -11.77 -19.33 16.40
N SER A 114 -12.37 -20.47 16.03
CA SER A 114 -13.16 -21.31 16.98
C SER A 114 -12.33 -21.85 18.15
N VAL A 115 -11.00 -21.71 18.10
CA VAL A 115 -10.05 -22.15 19.13
C VAL A 115 -9.24 -20.95 19.61
N PRO A 116 -9.13 -20.71 20.94
CA PRO A 116 -8.29 -19.65 21.49
C PRO A 116 -6.85 -19.74 21.00
N GLY A 117 -6.29 -18.62 20.54
CA GLY A 117 -4.92 -18.55 20.02
C GLY A 117 -4.75 -18.99 18.56
N HIS A 118 -5.82 -19.39 17.88
CA HIS A 118 -5.82 -19.61 16.44
C HIS A 118 -6.45 -18.42 15.70
N PRO A 119 -5.77 -17.86 14.68
CA PRO A 119 -6.30 -16.76 13.89
C PRO A 119 -7.47 -17.21 13.01
N LEU A 120 -8.38 -16.27 12.69
CA LEU A 120 -9.45 -16.49 11.71
C LEU A 120 -8.92 -16.87 10.33
N SER A 121 -7.89 -16.17 9.88
CA SER A 121 -7.16 -16.47 8.66
C SER A 121 -5.68 -16.14 8.88
N PRO A 122 -4.75 -16.97 8.37
CA PRO A 122 -3.32 -16.65 8.36
C PRO A 122 -2.99 -15.46 7.45
N ASN A 123 -3.94 -15.01 6.61
CA ASN A 123 -3.78 -13.91 5.67
C ASN A 123 -4.19 -12.55 6.27
N ILE A 124 -4.62 -12.51 7.54
CA ILE A 124 -4.94 -11.28 8.28
C ILE A 124 -3.87 -11.06 9.36
N ILE A 125 -3.34 -9.83 9.44
CA ILE A 125 -2.36 -9.44 10.46
C ILE A 125 -2.92 -9.70 11.86
N GLN A 126 -2.10 -10.33 12.71
CA GLN A 126 -2.48 -10.66 14.07
C GLN A 126 -1.91 -9.64 15.05
N LEU A 127 -2.81 -9.01 15.81
CA LEU A 127 -2.43 -8.31 17.03
C LEU A 127 -2.03 -9.38 18.06
N LEU A 128 -0.82 -9.32 18.59
CA LEU A 128 -0.30 -10.30 19.56
C LEU A 128 -0.60 -9.90 21.00
N GLY A 129 -0.77 -8.59 21.23
CA GLY A 129 -1.00 -8.01 22.54
C GLY A 129 -0.40 -6.61 22.64
N ARG A 130 0.11 -6.27 23.81
CA ARG A 130 0.74 -4.97 24.07
C ARG A 130 2.17 -5.06 24.60
N SER A 131 2.97 -4.03 24.36
CA SER A 131 4.28 -3.85 24.99
C SER A 131 4.15 -3.34 26.43
N ALA A 132 5.27 -3.29 27.16
CA ALA A 132 5.35 -2.67 28.48
C ALA A 132 4.95 -1.18 28.42
N ASP A 133 5.29 -0.51 27.32
CA ASP A 133 5.00 0.91 27.07
C ASP A 133 3.58 1.17 26.57
N GLY A 134 2.77 0.11 26.39
CA GLY A 134 1.39 0.24 25.92
C GLY A 134 1.25 0.38 24.40
N GLU A 135 2.24 -0.07 23.64
CA GLU A 135 2.13 -0.14 22.17
C GLU A 135 1.47 -1.45 21.76
N LEU A 136 0.76 -1.44 20.63
CA LEU A 136 0.22 -2.63 19.99
C LEU A 136 1.37 -3.43 19.37
N VAL A 137 1.42 -4.73 19.65
CA VAL A 137 2.49 -5.61 19.20
C VAL A 137 1.97 -6.55 18.12
N PHE A 138 2.69 -6.64 17.01
CA PHE A 138 2.40 -7.48 15.86
C PHE A 138 3.60 -8.36 15.50
N GLU A 139 3.36 -9.38 14.67
CA GLU A 139 4.45 -10.07 13.97
C GLU A 139 5.15 -9.11 12.99
N LYS A 140 6.47 -9.20 12.93
CA LYS A 140 7.29 -8.40 12.01
C LYS A 140 7.26 -9.01 10.62
N LEU A 141 6.47 -8.40 9.74
CA LEU A 141 6.44 -8.75 8.33
C LEU A 141 7.54 -8.04 7.53
N SER A 142 8.00 -8.68 6.46
CA SER A 142 8.94 -8.07 5.52
C SER A 142 8.29 -6.91 4.76
N SER A 143 9.04 -5.82 4.55
CA SER A 143 8.56 -4.62 3.84
C SER A 143 7.95 -4.94 2.47
N SER A 144 6.76 -4.41 2.23
CA SER A 144 6.02 -4.53 0.97
C SER A 144 6.74 -3.86 -0.20
N ALA A 145 7.64 -2.90 0.02
CA ALA A 145 8.39 -2.21 -1.04
C ALA A 145 9.20 -3.20 -1.90
N ARG A 146 9.75 -4.25 -1.29
CA ARG A 146 10.46 -5.32 -2.01
C ARG A 146 9.51 -6.23 -2.80
N THR A 147 8.27 -6.34 -2.35
CA THR A 147 7.24 -7.24 -2.90
C THR A 147 6.46 -6.59 -4.05
N LEU A 148 6.14 -5.31 -3.92
CA LEU A 148 5.32 -4.53 -4.86
C LEU A 148 6.16 -3.84 -5.95
N GLY A 149 7.41 -3.48 -5.67
CA GLY A 149 8.31 -2.85 -6.64
C GLY A 149 8.94 -3.81 -7.66
N ARG A 150 8.50 -5.08 -7.70
CA ARG A 150 9.05 -6.12 -8.59
C ARG A 150 7.93 -6.82 -9.35
N PHE A 151 8.19 -7.10 -10.62
CA PHE A 151 7.35 -7.98 -11.40
C PHE A 151 7.53 -9.43 -10.93
N HIS A 152 6.42 -10.14 -10.76
CA HIS A 152 6.39 -11.56 -10.42
C HIS A 152 5.69 -12.35 -11.52
N SER A 153 5.77 -13.68 -11.48
CA SER A 153 5.02 -14.51 -12.44
C SER A 153 3.51 -14.39 -12.21
N LEU A 154 2.71 -14.65 -13.24
CA LEU A 154 1.25 -14.69 -13.14
C LEU A 154 0.78 -15.63 -12.02
N ALA A 155 1.45 -16.77 -11.83
CA ALA A 155 1.15 -17.71 -10.76
C ALA A 155 1.31 -17.08 -9.35
N VAL A 156 2.33 -16.25 -9.15
CA VAL A 156 2.54 -15.54 -7.88
C VAL A 156 1.44 -14.50 -7.66
N TYR A 157 1.06 -13.73 -8.69
CA TYR A 157 -0.05 -12.79 -8.58
C TYR A 157 -1.36 -13.50 -8.25
N ARG A 158 -1.68 -14.58 -8.98
CA ARG A 158 -2.85 -15.42 -8.71
C ARG A 158 -2.86 -15.90 -7.26
N SER A 159 -1.74 -16.40 -6.76
CA SER A 159 -1.64 -16.87 -5.36
C SER A 159 -1.92 -15.74 -4.36
N ARG A 160 -1.37 -14.54 -4.57
CA ARG A 160 -1.60 -13.39 -3.68
C ARG A 160 -3.06 -12.93 -3.70
N ILE A 161 -3.69 -12.91 -4.88
CA ILE A 161 -5.11 -12.57 -5.00
C ILE A 161 -5.98 -13.59 -4.27
N LEU A 162 -5.69 -14.88 -4.40
CA LEU A 162 -6.42 -15.92 -3.67
C LEU A 162 -6.26 -15.81 -2.15
N GLN A 163 -5.07 -15.43 -1.66
CA GLN A 163 -4.85 -15.15 -0.24
C GLN A 163 -5.67 -13.95 0.26
N LEU A 164 -5.82 -12.91 -0.56
CA LEU A 164 -6.69 -11.77 -0.24
C LEU A 164 -8.16 -12.17 -0.19
N ILE A 165 -8.62 -12.97 -1.16
CA ILE A 165 -10.01 -13.46 -1.18
C ILE A 165 -10.29 -14.32 0.07
N ASP A 166 -9.40 -15.26 0.41
CA ASP A 166 -9.55 -16.07 1.64
C ASP A 166 -9.60 -15.24 2.92
N ALA A 167 -8.91 -14.08 2.95
CA ALA A 167 -8.99 -13.15 4.08
C ALA A 167 -10.33 -12.42 4.16
N LEU A 168 -10.99 -12.17 3.03
CA LEU A 168 -12.25 -11.42 2.94
C LEU A 168 -13.49 -12.29 3.18
N ASP A 169 -13.43 -13.59 2.91
CA ASP A 169 -14.54 -14.53 3.09
C ASP A 169 -14.76 -14.98 4.56
N ARG A 170 -14.22 -14.24 5.54
CA ARG A 170 -14.19 -14.61 6.98
C ARG A 170 -15.15 -13.79 7.83
#